data_AF-A0A139QT99-F1
#
_entry.id   AF-A0A139QT99-F1
#
_cell.length_a   1.000
_cell.length_b   1.000
_cell.length_c   1.000
_cell.angle_alpha   90.00
_cell.angle_beta   90.00
_cell.angle_gamma   90.00
#
_symmetry.space_group_name_H-M   'P 1'
#
loop_
_entity.id
_entity.type
_entity.pdbx_description
1 polymer ?
#
loop_
_entity_poly.entity_id
_entity_poly.type
_entity_poly.pdbx_seq_one_letter_code
_entity_poly.pdbx_strand_id
1 'polypeptide(L)'
;MSASDIEWVNMKQADAAIAFSKGDVDAWVTWDPYTAQGQVTQQAKLLTNGDGLSQNRDFILSTQQYAKKHEAVNEYLVKYLSEDMTWANEHPKALTKLLTKALGMKQTIVAKMVDRRDWTLTPMTKAIAKEEQTIADVFYENDLIKQRINVSDDVIYVSE
;
A
#
# COMPACT_ATOMS: atom_id res chain seq x y z
N MET A 1 4.61 3.81 -24.80
CA MET A 1 5.30 4.88 -24.07
C MET A 1 6.44 4.26 -23.27
N SER A 2 7.53 4.99 -23.07
CA SER A 2 8.72 4.62 -22.31
C SER A 2 8.89 5.54 -21.09
N ALA A 3 9.75 5.18 -20.14
CA ALA A 3 10.05 6.04 -18.99
C ALA A 3 10.70 7.39 -19.38
N SER A 4 11.32 7.47 -20.57
CA SER A 4 11.86 8.71 -21.13
C SER A 4 10.80 9.60 -21.82
N ASP A 5 9.55 9.13 -21.94
CA ASP A 5 8.46 9.92 -22.53
C ASP A 5 7.81 10.87 -21.50
N ILE A 6 8.27 10.86 -20.24
CA ILE A 6 7.74 11.67 -19.15
C ILE A 6 8.85 12.38 -18.37
N GLU A 7 8.52 13.50 -17.75
CA GLU A 7 9.40 14.20 -16.80
C GLU A 7 9.04 13.79 -15.36
N TRP A 8 10.02 13.22 -14.65
CA TRP A 8 9.82 12.76 -13.28
C TRP A 8 10.02 13.89 -12.26
N VAL A 9 9.01 14.11 -11.42
CA VAL A 9 9.10 15.06 -10.30
C VAL A 9 8.94 14.29 -8.98
N ASN A 10 10.03 14.11 -8.25
CA ASN A 10 10.04 13.37 -6.98
C ASN A 10 9.64 14.28 -5.81
N MET A 11 8.50 14.00 -5.21
CA MET A 11 7.95 14.79 -4.09
C MET A 11 7.35 13.87 -3.02
N LYS A 12 7.22 14.40 -1.80
CA LYS A 12 6.39 13.75 -0.79
C LYS A 12 4.92 13.89 -1.19
N GLN A 13 4.08 12.93 -0.83
CA GLN A 13 2.68 12.89 -1.25
C GLN A 13 1.88 14.14 -0.88
N ALA A 14 2.14 14.74 0.29
CA ALA A 14 1.50 15.99 0.69
C ALA A 14 1.87 17.17 -0.22
N ASP A 15 3.13 17.25 -0.66
CA ASP A 15 3.60 18.30 -1.57
C ASP A 15 3.10 18.05 -3.00
N ALA A 16 3.08 16.78 -3.45
CA ALA A 16 2.53 16.38 -4.74
C ALA A 16 1.04 16.73 -4.84
N ALA A 17 0.26 16.55 -3.77
CA ALA A 17 -1.15 16.94 -3.73
C ALA A 17 -1.36 18.45 -3.97
N ILE A 18 -0.43 19.28 -3.47
CA ILE A 18 -0.45 20.74 -3.66
C ILE A 18 -0.03 21.09 -5.09
N ALA A 19 1.07 20.52 -5.57
CA ALA A 19 1.59 20.73 -6.92
C ALA A 19 0.53 20.35 -7.98
N PHE A 20 -0.09 19.18 -7.84
CA PHE A 20 -1.15 18.73 -8.73
C PHE A 20 -2.36 19.67 -8.70
N SER A 21 -2.77 20.16 -7.51
CA SER A 21 -3.89 21.10 -7.39
C SER A 21 -3.62 22.47 -8.04
N LYS A 22 -2.35 22.86 -8.17
CA LYS A 22 -1.91 24.11 -8.81
C LYS A 22 -1.66 23.96 -10.32
N GLY A 23 -1.61 22.72 -10.82
CA GLY A 23 -1.20 22.42 -12.19
C GLY A 23 0.31 22.45 -12.41
N ASP A 24 1.11 22.34 -11.34
CA ASP A 24 2.58 22.25 -11.43
C ASP A 24 3.03 20.86 -11.93
N VAL A 25 2.15 19.85 -11.87
CA VAL A 25 2.35 18.51 -12.45
C VAL A 25 1.08 18.05 -13.17
N ASP A 26 1.22 17.42 -14.34
CA ASP A 26 0.09 17.00 -15.18
C ASP A 26 -0.61 15.72 -14.68
N ALA A 27 0.14 14.85 -14.02
CA ALA A 27 -0.33 13.57 -13.49
C ALA A 27 0.37 13.25 -12.17
N TRP A 28 -0.30 12.46 -11.33
CA TRP A 28 0.19 12.09 -10.01
C TRP A 28 -0.05 10.61 -9.73
N VAL A 29 1.04 9.87 -9.54
CA VAL A 29 1.02 8.47 -9.12
C VAL A 29 0.93 8.42 -7.59
N THR A 30 -0.19 7.92 -7.06
CA THR A 30 -0.43 7.86 -5.60
C THR A 30 -1.40 6.75 -5.22
N TRP A 31 -1.48 6.50 -3.91
CA TRP A 31 -2.40 5.59 -3.24
C TRP A 31 -3.45 6.35 -2.42
N ASP A 32 -4.36 5.63 -1.77
CA ASP A 32 -5.28 6.23 -0.79
C ASP A 32 -4.60 6.63 0.53
N PRO A 33 -5.10 7.67 1.22
CA PRO A 33 -6.33 8.41 0.94
C PRO A 33 -6.18 9.54 -0.10
N TYR A 34 -4.99 9.73 -0.64
CA TYR A 34 -4.67 10.83 -1.54
C TYR A 34 -5.42 10.74 -2.89
N THR A 35 -5.55 9.55 -3.47
CA THR A 35 -6.37 9.37 -4.68
C THR A 35 -7.83 9.78 -4.42
N ALA A 36 -8.44 9.30 -3.33
CA ALA A 36 -9.79 9.70 -2.95
C ALA A 36 -9.90 11.22 -2.71
N GLN A 37 -8.89 11.82 -2.07
CA GLN A 37 -8.82 13.27 -1.86
C GLN A 37 -8.79 14.03 -3.19
N GLY A 38 -7.92 13.65 -4.13
CA GLY A 38 -7.84 14.27 -5.44
C GLY A 38 -9.16 14.18 -6.21
N GLN A 39 -9.82 13.02 -6.19
CA GLN A 39 -11.12 12.83 -6.84
C GLN A 39 -12.22 13.68 -6.20
N VAL A 40 -12.28 13.76 -4.87
CA VAL A 40 -13.34 14.47 -4.14
C VAL A 40 -13.15 15.98 -4.13
N THR A 41 -11.91 16.45 -3.99
CA THR A 41 -11.61 17.88 -3.75
C THR A 41 -11.09 18.61 -4.97
N GLN A 42 -10.43 17.90 -5.89
CA GLN A 42 -9.76 18.49 -7.06
C GLN A 42 -10.39 18.02 -8.39
N GLN A 43 -11.46 17.21 -8.33
CA GLN A 43 -12.12 16.61 -9.49
C GLN A 43 -11.17 15.81 -10.39
N ALA A 44 -10.10 15.28 -9.79
CA ALA A 44 -9.13 14.45 -10.49
C ALA A 44 -9.81 13.21 -11.08
N LYS A 45 -9.35 12.79 -12.27
CA LYS A 45 -9.81 11.56 -12.92
C LYS A 45 -8.76 10.48 -12.76
N LEU A 46 -9.20 9.25 -12.48
CA LEU A 46 -8.30 8.10 -12.47
C LEU A 46 -7.92 7.78 -13.92
N LEU A 47 -6.63 7.88 -14.25
CA LEU A 47 -6.13 7.51 -15.58
C LEU A 47 -5.97 5.99 -15.69
N THR A 48 -5.38 5.38 -14.67
CA THR A 48 -5.19 3.93 -14.54
C THR A 48 -4.93 3.56 -13.08
N ASN A 49 -4.96 2.27 -12.75
CA ASN A 49 -4.63 1.71 -11.43
C ASN A 49 -3.69 0.50 -11.58
N GLY A 50 -3.44 -0.21 -10.47
CA GLY A 50 -2.57 -1.39 -10.46
C GLY A 50 -3.21 -2.69 -10.95
N ASP A 51 -4.46 -2.68 -11.42
CA ASP A 51 -5.17 -3.90 -11.78
C ASP A 51 -4.46 -4.62 -12.93
N GLY A 52 -4.12 -5.90 -12.71
CA GLY A 52 -3.35 -6.71 -13.65
C GLY A 52 -1.85 -6.40 -13.68
N LEU A 53 -1.37 -5.45 -12.87
CA LEU A 53 0.05 -5.05 -12.78
C LEU A 53 0.70 -5.44 -11.45
N SER A 54 -0.03 -5.32 -10.33
CA SER A 54 0.46 -5.64 -8.98
C SER A 54 -0.72 -5.99 -8.06
N GLN A 55 -0.50 -6.82 -7.03
CA GLN A 55 -1.51 -7.04 -5.98
C GLN A 55 -1.50 -5.93 -4.90
N ASN A 56 -0.55 -4.98 -4.97
CA ASN A 56 -0.44 -3.81 -4.09
C ASN A 56 -0.57 -4.16 -2.59
N ARG A 57 0.47 -4.80 -2.04
CA ARG A 57 0.49 -5.32 -0.67
C ARG A 57 1.14 -4.36 0.32
N ASP A 58 0.62 -4.36 1.54
CA ASP A 58 1.32 -3.83 2.71
C ASP A 58 1.98 -4.99 3.46
N PHE A 59 3.19 -4.78 4.00
CA PHE A 59 3.93 -5.77 4.79
C PHE A 59 4.17 -5.30 6.22
N ILE A 60 4.08 -6.23 7.17
CA ILE A 60 4.55 -6.03 8.54
C ILE A 60 6.01 -6.47 8.60
N LEU A 61 6.88 -5.53 8.95
CA LEU A 61 8.32 -5.77 9.00
C LEU A 61 8.81 -5.82 10.44
N SER A 62 9.80 -6.68 10.68
CA SER A 62 10.50 -6.80 11.95
C SER A 62 11.96 -7.15 11.69
N THR A 63 12.83 -6.92 12.67
CA THR A 63 14.19 -7.45 12.59
C THR A 63 14.13 -8.98 12.67
N GLN A 64 14.99 -9.66 11.89
CA GLN A 64 15.03 -11.13 11.91
C GLN A 64 15.26 -11.68 13.32
N GLN A 65 16.13 -11.03 14.11
CA GLN A 65 16.43 -11.46 15.47
C GLN A 65 15.20 -11.42 16.37
N TYR A 66 14.41 -10.35 16.30
CA TYR A 66 13.19 -10.23 17.11
C TYR A 66 12.17 -11.28 16.69
N ALA A 67 11.86 -11.35 15.39
CA ALA A 67 10.82 -12.25 14.91
C ALA A 67 11.16 -13.73 15.16
N LYS A 68 12.45 -14.14 15.07
CA LYS A 68 12.90 -15.50 15.44
C LYS A 68 12.80 -15.80 16.95
N LYS A 69 12.93 -14.78 17.80
CA LYS A 69 12.86 -14.93 19.27
C LYS A 69 11.42 -14.90 19.79
N HIS A 70 10.50 -14.33 19.02
CA HIS A 70 9.15 -14.00 19.46
C HIS A 70 8.09 -14.60 18.52
N GLU A 71 8.20 -15.88 18.19
CA GLU A 71 7.30 -16.56 17.24
C GLU A 71 5.81 -16.44 17.62
N ALA A 72 5.48 -16.61 18.90
CA ALA A 72 4.11 -16.43 19.39
C ALA A 72 3.57 -15.00 19.16
N VAL A 73 4.43 -13.97 19.20
CA VAL A 73 4.01 -12.60 18.88
C VAL A 73 3.66 -12.47 17.40
N ASN A 74 4.40 -13.13 16.53
CA ASN A 74 4.11 -13.12 15.09
C ASN A 74 2.76 -13.79 14.82
N GLU A 75 2.48 -14.95 15.45
CA GLU A 75 1.19 -15.64 15.36
C GLU A 75 0.03 -14.77 15.85
N TYR A 76 0.20 -14.09 17.00
CA TYR A 76 -0.84 -13.19 17.52
C TYR A 76 -1.05 -11.97 16.63
N LEU A 77 0.01 -11.38 16.07
CA LEU A 77 -0.12 -10.27 15.13
C LEU A 77 -0.92 -10.68 13.90
N VAL A 78 -0.59 -11.83 13.29
CA VAL A 78 -1.34 -12.34 12.14
C VAL A 78 -2.79 -12.57 12.53
N LYS A 79 -3.05 -13.32 13.59
CA LYS A 79 -4.42 -13.64 14.03
C LYS A 79 -5.26 -12.39 14.26
N TYR A 80 -4.82 -11.52 15.16
CA TYR A 80 -5.66 -10.39 15.60
C TYR A 80 -5.80 -9.33 14.51
N LEU A 81 -4.77 -9.11 13.68
CA LEU A 81 -4.92 -8.19 12.56
C LEU A 81 -5.81 -8.76 11.46
N SER A 82 -5.78 -10.09 11.21
CA SER A 82 -6.75 -10.72 10.32
C SER A 82 -8.18 -10.57 10.84
N GLU A 83 -8.42 -10.74 12.14
CA GLU A 83 -9.72 -10.47 12.78
C GLU A 83 -10.16 -9.00 12.59
N ASP A 84 -9.24 -8.04 12.76
CA ASP A 84 -9.51 -6.61 12.51
C ASP A 84 -9.85 -6.34 11.03
N MET A 85 -9.18 -7.01 10.10
CA MET A 85 -9.47 -6.91 8.67
C MET A 85 -10.85 -7.48 8.31
N THR A 86 -11.23 -8.63 8.90
CA THR A 86 -12.59 -9.17 8.78
C THR A 86 -13.62 -8.18 9.33
N TRP A 87 -13.38 -7.64 10.52
CA TRP A 87 -14.26 -6.64 11.11
C TRP A 87 -14.41 -5.40 10.22
N ALA A 88 -13.31 -4.92 9.63
CA ALA A 88 -13.30 -3.76 8.73
C ALA A 88 -14.22 -3.96 7.51
N ASN A 89 -14.20 -5.15 6.90
CA ASN A 89 -15.08 -5.50 5.79
C ASN A 89 -16.56 -5.61 6.21
N GLU A 90 -16.84 -6.13 7.40
CA GLU A 90 -18.21 -6.29 7.90
C GLU A 90 -18.82 -4.97 8.40
N HIS A 91 -17.98 -3.98 8.76
CA HIS A 91 -18.39 -2.74 9.42
C HIS A 91 -17.90 -1.47 8.70
N PRO A 92 -18.10 -1.29 7.38
CA PRO A 92 -17.51 -0.20 6.61
C PRO A 92 -17.94 1.20 7.10
N LYS A 93 -19.17 1.34 7.63
CA LYS A 93 -19.66 2.60 8.21
C LYS A 93 -18.94 2.96 9.52
N ALA A 94 -18.73 1.98 10.39
CA ALA A 94 -18.03 2.18 11.66
C ALA A 94 -16.55 2.46 11.39
N LEU A 95 -15.94 1.68 10.49
CA LEU A 95 -14.57 1.88 10.03
C LEU A 95 -14.38 3.29 9.44
N THR A 96 -15.28 3.72 8.55
CA THR A 96 -15.24 5.08 7.97
C THR A 96 -15.25 6.14 9.07
N LYS A 97 -16.11 6.02 10.09
CA LYS A 97 -16.16 6.97 11.20
C LYS A 97 -14.84 6.98 12.01
N LEU A 98 -14.29 5.80 12.28
CA LEU A 98 -13.03 5.64 13.01
C LEU A 98 -11.87 6.30 12.24
N LEU A 99 -11.72 5.95 10.96
CA LEU A 99 -10.66 6.47 10.11
C LEU A 99 -10.83 7.96 9.80
N THR A 100 -12.06 8.47 9.71
CA THR A 100 -12.33 9.92 9.60
C THR A 100 -11.72 10.68 10.77
N LYS A 101 -11.92 10.18 12.00
CA LYS A 101 -11.34 10.78 13.20
C LYS A 101 -9.82 10.64 13.22
N ALA A 102 -9.29 9.46 12.90
CA ALA A 102 -7.86 9.19 12.97
C ALA A 102 -7.06 9.99 11.93
N LEU A 103 -7.58 10.12 10.72
CA LEU A 103 -6.91 10.80 9.60
C LEU A 103 -7.17 12.32 9.58
N GLY A 104 -8.17 12.81 10.32
CA GLY A 104 -8.55 14.23 10.28
C GLY A 104 -9.07 14.69 8.91
N MET A 105 -9.63 13.77 8.12
CA MET A 105 -10.11 14.04 6.75
C MET A 105 -11.62 14.13 6.68
N LYS A 106 -12.16 14.67 5.58
CA LYS A 106 -13.61 14.66 5.33
C LYS A 106 -14.11 13.22 5.19
N GLN A 107 -15.25 12.92 5.82
CA GLN A 107 -15.85 11.58 5.78
C GLN A 107 -16.07 11.06 4.36
N THR A 108 -16.39 11.94 3.39
CA THR A 108 -16.58 11.56 1.98
C THR A 108 -15.31 11.01 1.31
N ILE A 109 -14.13 11.51 1.71
CA ILE A 109 -12.84 11.02 1.21
C ILE A 109 -12.58 9.63 1.82
N VAL A 110 -12.73 9.52 3.14
CA VAL A 110 -12.48 8.27 3.87
C VAL A 110 -13.45 7.16 3.45
N ALA A 111 -14.72 7.49 3.24
CA ALA A 111 -15.72 6.53 2.76
C ALA A 111 -15.30 5.94 1.41
N LYS A 112 -14.79 6.77 0.48
CA LYS A 112 -14.35 6.31 -0.84
C LYS A 112 -13.14 5.38 -0.76
N MET A 113 -12.18 5.68 0.11
CA MET A 113 -11.05 4.80 0.39
C MET A 113 -11.51 3.47 0.98
N VAL A 114 -12.39 3.51 1.99
CA VAL A 114 -12.90 2.31 2.67
C VAL A 114 -13.66 1.40 1.71
N ASP A 115 -14.50 1.98 0.85
CA ASP A 115 -15.37 1.24 -0.08
C ASP A 115 -14.59 0.44 -1.14
N ARG A 116 -13.44 0.95 -1.58
CA ARG A 116 -12.66 0.32 -2.66
C ARG A 116 -11.47 -0.51 -2.20
N ARG A 117 -11.18 -0.55 -0.90
CA ARG A 117 -10.11 -1.35 -0.33
C ARG A 117 -10.65 -2.71 0.07
N ASP A 118 -9.99 -3.76 -0.39
CA ASP A 118 -10.11 -5.08 0.23
C ASP A 118 -9.26 -5.10 1.50
N TRP A 119 -9.91 -5.27 2.66
CA TRP A 119 -9.25 -5.34 3.95
C TRP A 119 -8.91 -6.80 4.24
N THR A 120 -7.68 -7.19 3.96
CA THR A 120 -7.21 -8.56 4.15
C THR A 120 -5.81 -8.57 4.72
N LEU A 121 -5.55 -9.49 5.66
CA LEU A 121 -4.22 -9.79 6.16
C LEU A 121 -4.06 -11.30 6.23
N THR A 122 -2.95 -11.80 5.71
CA THR A 122 -2.61 -13.23 5.67
C THR A 122 -1.17 -13.43 6.12
N PRO A 123 -0.81 -14.64 6.60
CA PRO A 123 0.59 -15.03 6.70
C PRO A 123 1.33 -14.80 5.38
N MET A 124 2.63 -14.57 5.50
CA MET A 124 3.50 -14.58 4.34
C MET A 124 3.55 -15.98 3.74
N THR A 125 3.39 -16.11 2.43
CA THR A 125 3.47 -17.40 1.72
C THR A 125 4.58 -17.39 0.69
N LYS A 126 5.01 -18.57 0.22
CA LYS A 126 6.00 -18.66 -0.86
C LYS A 126 5.52 -17.99 -2.15
N ALA A 127 4.21 -18.00 -2.40
CA ALA A 127 3.63 -17.31 -3.55
C ALA A 127 3.77 -15.80 -3.43
N ILE A 128 3.48 -15.24 -2.25
CA ILE A 128 3.66 -13.80 -1.99
C ILE A 128 5.16 -13.44 -2.05
N ALA A 129 6.05 -14.29 -1.54
CA ALA A 129 7.49 -14.02 -1.58
C ALA A 129 8.01 -14.00 -3.03
N LYS A 130 7.48 -14.86 -3.89
CA LYS A 130 7.78 -14.87 -5.33
C LYS A 130 7.21 -13.65 -6.05
N GLU A 131 6.02 -13.20 -5.67
CA GLU A 131 5.43 -11.96 -6.19
C GLU A 131 6.33 -10.76 -5.87
N GLU A 132 6.73 -10.61 -4.60
CA GLU A 132 7.60 -9.52 -4.16
C GLU A 132 8.99 -9.61 -4.79
N GLN A 133 9.52 -10.82 -4.99
CA GLN A 133 10.77 -11.03 -5.72
C GLN A 133 10.70 -10.48 -7.16
N THR A 134 9.54 -10.59 -7.82
CA THR A 134 9.35 -10.04 -9.16
C THR A 134 9.47 -8.52 -9.15
N ILE A 135 8.94 -7.86 -8.12
CA ILE A 135 9.08 -6.41 -7.93
C ILE A 135 10.54 -6.03 -7.66
N ALA A 136 11.23 -6.77 -6.79
CA ALA A 136 12.64 -6.55 -6.49
C ALA A 136 13.54 -6.71 -7.73
N ASP A 137 13.28 -7.71 -8.57
CA ASP A 137 13.99 -7.91 -9.83
C ASP A 137 13.73 -6.74 -10.81
N VAL A 138 12.48 -6.28 -10.96
CA VAL A 138 12.16 -5.09 -11.79
C VAL A 138 12.92 -3.85 -11.31
N PHE A 139 13.01 -3.65 -9.99
CA PHE A 139 13.74 -2.51 -9.43
C PHE A 139 15.24 -2.60 -9.72
N TYR A 140 15.82 -3.80 -9.67
CA TYR A 140 17.22 -4.02 -9.99
C TYR A 140 17.50 -3.84 -11.50
N GLU A 141 16.64 -4.39 -12.36
CA GLU A 141 16.74 -4.29 -13.83
C GLU A 141 16.61 -2.85 -14.34
N ASN A 142 15.95 -1.97 -13.58
CA ASN A 142 15.78 -0.55 -13.89
C ASN A 142 16.70 0.37 -13.05
N ASP A 143 17.76 -0.18 -12.44
CA ASP A 143 18.76 0.56 -11.65
C ASP A 143 18.19 1.37 -10.46
N LEU A 144 16.98 1.04 -9.99
CA LEU A 144 16.35 1.67 -8.83
C LEU A 144 16.96 1.18 -7.51
N ILE A 145 17.51 -0.05 -7.51
CA ILE A 145 18.32 -0.60 -6.43
C ILE A 145 19.65 -1.13 -6.97
N LYS A 146 20.73 -0.98 -6.19
CA LYS A 146 22.09 -1.31 -6.62
C LYS A 146 22.48 -2.77 -6.39
N GLN A 147 21.76 -3.45 -5.50
CA GLN A 147 22.05 -4.81 -5.10
C GLN A 147 20.84 -5.67 -5.40
N ARG A 148 21.09 -6.86 -5.94
CA ARG A 148 20.05 -7.85 -6.12
C ARG A 148 19.63 -8.38 -4.75
N ILE A 149 18.32 -8.35 -4.50
CA ILE A 149 17.71 -8.83 -3.26
C ILE A 149 17.14 -10.22 -3.53
N ASN A 150 17.27 -11.12 -2.56
CA ASN A 150 16.53 -12.38 -2.52
C ASN A 150 15.52 -12.31 -1.38
N VAL A 151 14.27 -12.00 -1.70
CA VAL A 151 13.20 -11.77 -0.73
C VAL A 151 13.01 -12.95 0.21
N SER A 152 13.19 -14.18 -0.30
CA SER A 152 12.99 -15.39 0.50
C SER A 152 13.98 -15.54 1.65
N ASP A 153 15.13 -14.86 1.60
CA ASP A 153 16.14 -14.89 2.67
C ASP A 153 15.69 -14.08 3.90
N ASP A 154 14.70 -13.19 3.73
CA ASP A 154 14.21 -12.26 4.75
C ASP A 154 12.78 -12.58 5.24
N VAL A 155 12.19 -13.71 4.80
CA VAL A 155 10.84 -14.12 5.21
C VAL A 155 10.88 -15.06 6.41
N ILE A 156 10.05 -14.76 7.41
CA ILE A 156 9.71 -15.68 8.49
C ILE A 156 8.29 -16.19 8.23
N TYR A 157 8.19 -17.47 7.86
CA TYR A 157 6.92 -18.13 7.63
C TYR A 157 6.30 -18.51 8.97
N VAL A 158 5.17 -17.90 9.28
CA VAL A 158 4.33 -18.28 10.41
C VAL A 158 3.44 -19.44 9.95
N SER A 159 3.22 -20.45 10.80
CA SER A 159 2.30 -21.55 10.49
C SER A 159 0.87 -21.03 10.29
N GLU A 160 0.13 -21.68 9.39
CA GLU A 160 -1.31 -21.49 9.21
C GLU A 160 -2.12 -21.94 10.44
#